data_AF-A0A958CBC9-F1
#
_entry.id   AF-A0A958CBC9-F1
#
_cell.length_a   1.000
_cell.length_b   1.000
_cell.length_c   1.000
_cell.angle_alpha   90.00
_cell.angle_beta   90.00
_cell.angle_gamma   90.00
#
_symmetry.space_group_name_H-M   'P 1'
#
loop_
_entity.id
_entity.type
_entity.pdbx_description
1 polymer ?
#
loop_
_entity_poly.entity_id
_entity_poly.type
_entity_poly.pdbx_seq_one_letter_code
_entity_poly.pdbx_strand_id
1 'polypeptide(L)'
;FPRYGLPEGYLMISANDMARYLAAIMNNGQTANGQIISPASLRKMFTPRPMPEHRTYGLGWEIDSYYGEPVIYHGGSNEAFKHEALFFPKQNLGLVIQINENHLGYELLAFPAIKNAVADIMLGEPVRQVASMPMTLFGYVALALLIVVAWTQAAGIVKLRNWPERYIAMPPGRRVWDVSRHFVIPAVILMVISMVAEDWLQRGFTFYYAMVMVPDMMLIALIGSLGDLVHGTVKFWIVVSGRAAKAATQRETQPAVNQTWRRTRPRSHSGQ
;
A
#
# COMPACT_ATOMS: atom_id res chain seq x y z
N PHE A 1 14.04 -2.84 -19.11
CA PHE A 1 14.89 -2.59 -17.93
C PHE A 1 15.89 -1.48 -18.24
N PRO A 2 16.10 -0.51 -17.33
CA PRO A 2 17.17 0.47 -17.48
C PRO A 2 18.52 -0.26 -17.59
N ARG A 3 19.32 0.04 -18.62
CA ARG A 3 20.59 -0.68 -18.87
C ARG A 3 21.57 -0.58 -17.70
N TYR A 4 21.56 0.54 -16.97
CA TYR A 4 22.41 0.74 -15.79
C TYR A 4 22.03 -0.16 -14.61
N GLY A 5 20.77 -0.62 -14.54
CA GLY A 5 20.26 -1.47 -13.46
C GLY A 5 20.40 -2.97 -13.73
N LEU A 6 20.94 -3.38 -14.89
CA LEU A 6 21.14 -4.80 -15.17
C LEU A 6 21.96 -5.56 -14.11
N PRO A 7 23.08 -5.03 -13.58
CA PRO A 7 23.87 -5.75 -12.58
C PRO A 7 23.26 -5.76 -11.17
N GLU A 8 22.20 -4.99 -10.88
CA GLU A 8 21.59 -4.92 -9.53
C GLU A 8 20.41 -5.87 -9.30
N GLY A 9 19.68 -6.33 -10.34
CA GLY A 9 18.43 -7.06 -10.05
C GLY A 9 17.63 -7.71 -11.18
N TYR A 10 18.17 -7.88 -12.40
CA TYR A 10 17.39 -8.41 -13.54
C TYR A 10 17.85 -9.77 -14.06
N LEU A 11 18.59 -10.52 -13.26
CA LEU A 11 18.92 -11.91 -13.59
C LEU A 11 17.66 -12.77 -13.53
N MET A 12 17.37 -13.48 -14.61
CA MET A 12 16.32 -14.49 -14.66
C MET A 12 16.97 -15.88 -14.53
N ILE A 13 16.59 -16.63 -13.50
CA ILE A 13 17.19 -17.92 -13.18
C ILE A 13 16.16 -18.82 -12.50
N SER A 14 16.17 -20.12 -12.84
CA SER A 14 15.30 -21.10 -12.19
C SER A 14 15.75 -21.34 -10.74
N ALA A 15 14.82 -21.77 -9.87
CA ALA A 15 15.17 -22.18 -8.51
C ALA A 15 16.21 -23.30 -8.49
N ASN A 16 16.15 -24.24 -9.44
CA ASN A 16 17.13 -25.33 -9.57
C ASN A 16 18.54 -24.83 -9.92
N ASP A 17 18.65 -23.88 -10.84
CA ASP A 17 19.96 -23.33 -11.21
C ASP A 17 20.52 -22.43 -10.11
N MET A 18 19.66 -21.67 -9.42
CA MET A 18 20.07 -20.92 -8.24
C MET A 18 20.51 -21.85 -7.11
N ALA A 19 19.86 -23.00 -6.91
CA ALA A 19 20.28 -24.00 -5.93
C ALA A 19 21.64 -24.61 -6.29
N ARG A 20 21.93 -24.86 -7.56
CA ARG A 20 23.27 -25.28 -8.03
C ARG A 20 24.32 -24.21 -7.80
N TYR A 21 24.00 -22.95 -8.06
CA TYR A 21 24.86 -21.82 -7.74
C TYR A 21 25.16 -21.77 -6.23
N LEU A 22 24.12 -21.86 -5.40
CA LEU A 22 24.24 -21.85 -3.94
C LEU A 22 25.09 -23.02 -3.44
N ALA A 23 24.87 -24.22 -3.98
CA ALA A 23 25.68 -25.40 -3.66
C ALA A 23 27.16 -25.20 -4.03
N ALA A 24 27.46 -24.56 -5.17
CA ALA A 24 28.83 -24.21 -5.53
C ALA A 24 29.45 -23.21 -4.55
N ILE A 25 28.69 -22.19 -4.13
CA ILE A 25 29.13 -21.20 -3.13
C ILE A 25 29.43 -21.88 -1.79
N MET A 26 28.54 -22.77 -1.32
CA MET A 26 28.73 -23.53 -0.08
C MET A 26 29.89 -24.53 -0.18
N ASN A 27 30.16 -25.06 -1.37
CA ASN A 27 31.29 -25.94 -1.66
C ASN A 27 32.58 -25.17 -2.01
N ASN A 28 32.82 -24.04 -1.36
CA ASN A 28 34.01 -23.20 -1.54
C ASN A 28 34.29 -22.79 -3.01
N GLY A 29 33.26 -22.66 -3.84
CA GLY A 29 33.34 -22.26 -5.24
C GLY A 29 33.63 -23.39 -6.21
N GLN A 30 33.64 -24.65 -5.75
CA GLN A 30 33.88 -25.82 -6.57
C GLN A 30 32.57 -26.33 -7.19
N THR A 31 32.60 -26.56 -8.50
CA THR A 31 31.53 -27.20 -9.27
C THR A 31 32.01 -28.51 -9.88
N ALA A 32 31.11 -29.28 -10.52
CA ALA A 32 31.50 -30.44 -11.31
C ALA A 32 32.46 -30.09 -12.47
N ASN A 33 32.41 -28.85 -12.97
CA ASN A 33 33.17 -28.38 -14.13
C ASN A 33 34.41 -27.55 -13.75
N GLY A 34 34.76 -27.47 -12.46
CA GLY A 34 35.91 -26.73 -11.96
C GLY A 34 35.57 -25.64 -10.94
N GLN A 35 36.56 -24.80 -10.66
CA GLN A 35 36.50 -23.74 -9.65
C GLN A 35 35.98 -22.43 -10.27
N ILE A 36 34.84 -21.91 -9.80
CA ILE A 36 34.26 -20.65 -10.30
C ILE A 36 34.69 -19.41 -9.49
N ILE A 37 35.11 -19.61 -8.23
CA ILE A 37 35.60 -18.54 -7.35
C ILE A 37 36.56 -19.13 -6.32
N SER A 38 37.68 -18.46 -6.00
CA SER A 38 38.62 -19.01 -5.02
C SER A 38 38.04 -19.03 -3.59
N PRO A 39 38.43 -19.99 -2.73
CA PRO A 39 38.02 -20.00 -1.32
C PRO A 39 38.42 -18.71 -0.58
N ALA A 40 39.56 -18.11 -0.94
CA ALA A 40 40.01 -16.84 -0.37
C ALA A 40 39.09 -15.67 -0.76
N SER A 41 38.59 -15.65 -2.00
CA SER A 41 37.62 -14.66 -2.47
C SER A 41 36.26 -14.84 -1.79
N LEU A 42 35.79 -16.07 -1.58
CA LEU A 42 34.54 -16.33 -0.83
C LEU A 42 34.62 -15.85 0.62
N ARG A 43 35.74 -16.09 1.31
CA ARG A 43 35.94 -15.56 2.67
C ARG A 43 35.87 -14.03 2.71
N LYS A 44 36.41 -13.34 1.69
CA LYS A 44 36.27 -11.89 1.54
C LYS A 44 34.82 -11.49 1.25
N MET A 45 34.13 -12.25 0.40
CA MET A 45 32.72 -12.00 0.03
C MET A 45 31.79 -12.05 1.24
N PHE A 46 32.03 -12.95 2.18
CA PHE A 46 31.25 -13.09 3.42
C PHE A 46 31.88 -12.39 4.63
N THR A 47 32.83 -11.48 4.43
CA THR A 47 33.38 -10.71 5.55
C THR A 47 32.32 -9.72 6.05
N PRO A 48 31.85 -9.82 7.30
CA PRO A 48 30.78 -8.98 7.81
C PRO A 48 31.23 -7.53 7.96
N ARG A 49 30.41 -6.60 7.47
CA ARG A 49 30.53 -5.16 7.68
C ARG A 49 29.24 -4.62 8.29
N PRO A 50 29.31 -3.84 9.38
CA PRO A 50 28.13 -3.25 9.97
C PRO A 50 27.50 -2.25 9.01
N MET A 51 26.18 -2.28 8.93
CA MET A 51 25.32 -1.35 8.23
C MET A 51 24.38 -0.66 9.24
N PRO A 52 23.69 0.42 8.85
CA PRO A 52 22.61 0.99 9.67
C PRO A 52 21.58 -0.07 10.09
N GLU A 53 20.82 0.22 11.14
CA GLU A 53 19.72 -0.62 11.65
C GLU A 53 20.17 -2.01 12.16
N HIS A 54 21.39 -2.13 12.68
CA HIS A 54 21.97 -3.38 13.20
C HIS A 54 22.11 -4.48 12.14
N ARG A 55 22.04 -4.14 10.86
CA ARG A 55 22.29 -5.08 9.77
C ARG A 55 23.78 -5.33 9.59
N THR A 56 24.12 -6.53 9.12
CA THR A 56 25.48 -6.89 8.74
C THR A 56 25.49 -7.37 7.30
N TYR A 57 26.44 -6.86 6.52
CA TYR A 57 26.49 -7.07 5.07
C TYR A 57 27.90 -7.44 4.62
N GLY A 58 28.01 -8.41 3.71
CA GLY A 58 29.22 -8.77 2.97
C GLY A 58 29.26 -8.09 1.60
N LEU A 59 30.00 -8.66 0.65
CA LEU A 59 29.99 -8.19 -0.73
C LEU A 59 28.78 -8.81 -1.45
N GLY A 60 27.63 -8.13 -1.36
CA GLY A 60 26.39 -8.56 -2.00
C GLY A 60 25.66 -9.67 -1.23
N TRP A 61 25.82 -9.78 0.09
CA TRP A 61 25.12 -10.78 0.90
C TRP A 61 24.79 -10.20 2.27
N GLU A 62 23.58 -10.41 2.75
CA GLU A 62 23.19 -10.17 4.13
C GLU A 62 23.75 -11.29 5.01
N ILE A 63 24.21 -10.93 6.20
CA ILE A 63 24.76 -11.84 7.19
C ILE A 63 24.00 -11.58 8.48
N ASP A 64 23.33 -12.59 9.00
CA ASP A 64 22.47 -12.48 10.17
C ASP A 64 22.57 -13.75 11.02
N SER A 65 21.76 -13.83 12.07
CA SER A 65 21.60 -15.00 12.91
C SER A 65 20.18 -15.54 12.88
N TYR A 66 20.06 -16.86 12.73
CA TYR A 66 18.80 -17.60 12.84
C TYR A 66 18.98 -18.69 13.89
N TYR A 67 18.19 -18.66 14.98
CA TYR A 67 18.39 -19.50 16.17
C TYR A 67 19.81 -19.45 16.76
N GLY A 68 20.46 -18.27 16.75
CA GLY A 68 21.82 -18.11 17.26
C GLY A 68 22.91 -18.63 16.32
N GLU A 69 22.54 -19.16 15.15
CA GLU A 69 23.45 -19.68 14.14
C GLU A 69 23.56 -18.73 12.94
N PRO A 70 24.72 -18.63 12.27
CA PRO A 70 24.88 -17.70 11.16
C PRO A 70 24.01 -18.15 9.97
N VAL A 71 23.29 -17.19 9.40
CA VAL A 71 22.60 -17.34 8.11
C VAL A 71 23.14 -16.29 7.16
N ILE A 72 23.42 -16.70 5.93
CA ILE A 72 23.90 -15.80 4.87
C ILE A 72 22.88 -15.84 3.74
N TYR A 73 22.41 -14.67 3.30
CA TYR A 73 21.30 -14.61 2.35
C TYR A 73 21.36 -13.40 1.43
N HIS A 74 20.63 -13.48 0.32
CA HIS A 74 20.35 -12.33 -0.52
C HIS A 74 18.92 -12.42 -1.04
N GLY A 75 18.12 -11.40 -0.70
CA GLY A 75 16.77 -11.22 -1.24
C GLY A 75 16.78 -10.53 -2.61
N GLY A 76 15.72 -10.75 -3.39
CA GLY A 76 15.42 -10.00 -4.61
C GLY A 76 13.93 -9.67 -4.63
N SER A 77 13.58 -8.46 -5.05
CA SER A 77 12.19 -7.99 -5.05
C SER A 77 11.98 -7.05 -6.23
N ASN A 78 10.95 -7.30 -7.02
CA ASN A 78 10.42 -6.36 -7.99
C ASN A 78 8.88 -6.41 -7.96
N GLU A 79 8.21 -5.66 -8.82
CA GLU A 79 6.76 -5.56 -8.87
C GLU A 79 5.99 -6.87 -9.08
N ALA A 80 6.65 -7.91 -9.57
CA ALA A 80 6.01 -9.16 -9.95
C ALA A 80 6.61 -10.39 -9.26
N PHE A 81 7.83 -10.28 -8.74
CA PHE A 81 8.60 -11.43 -8.26
C PHE A 81 9.28 -11.13 -6.93
N LYS A 82 9.22 -12.10 -6.02
CA LYS A 82 10.02 -12.16 -4.80
C LYS A 82 10.96 -13.35 -4.86
N HIS A 83 12.21 -13.14 -4.46
CA HIS A 83 13.27 -14.14 -4.43
C HIS A 83 13.99 -14.08 -3.09
N GLU A 84 14.44 -15.24 -2.59
CA GLU A 84 15.48 -15.31 -1.58
C GLU A 84 16.35 -16.53 -1.78
N ALA A 85 17.67 -16.33 -1.75
CA ALA A 85 18.65 -17.40 -1.66
C ALA A 85 19.37 -17.26 -0.32
N LEU A 86 19.34 -18.30 0.51
CA LEU A 86 19.96 -18.30 1.83
C LEU A 86 20.59 -19.64 2.14
N PHE A 87 21.64 -19.63 2.95
CA PHE A 87 22.28 -20.86 3.40
C PHE A 87 22.75 -20.75 4.84
N PHE A 88 22.80 -21.92 5.48
CA PHE A 88 23.23 -22.12 6.85
C PHE A 88 24.59 -22.85 6.83
N PRO A 89 25.72 -22.14 7.01
CA PRO A 89 27.04 -22.70 6.83
C PRO A 89 27.32 -23.89 7.74
N LYS A 90 26.82 -23.88 9.00
CA LYS A 90 27.07 -24.96 9.96
C LYS A 90 26.32 -26.24 9.60
N GLN A 91 25.11 -26.12 9.09
CA GLN A 91 24.24 -27.25 8.75
C GLN A 91 24.50 -27.76 7.33
N ASN A 92 25.28 -27.04 6.53
CA ASN A 92 25.48 -27.32 5.12
C ASN A 92 24.14 -27.43 4.36
N LEU A 93 23.21 -26.51 4.67
CA LEU A 93 21.88 -26.43 4.06
C LEU A 93 21.72 -25.13 3.29
N GLY A 94 21.15 -25.21 2.09
CA GLY A 94 20.82 -24.08 1.24
C GLY A 94 19.34 -24.09 0.87
N LEU A 95 18.72 -22.92 0.82
CA LEU A 95 17.32 -22.70 0.51
C LEU A 95 17.20 -21.60 -0.54
N VAL A 96 16.40 -21.88 -1.57
CA VAL A 96 16.02 -20.91 -2.59
C VAL A 96 14.50 -20.85 -2.63
N ILE A 97 13.95 -19.65 -2.51
CA ILE A 97 12.51 -19.36 -2.62
C ILE A 97 12.33 -18.39 -3.78
N GLN A 98 11.40 -18.71 -4.69
CA GLN A 98 11.02 -17.85 -5.81
C GLN A 98 9.50 -17.84 -5.92
N ILE A 99 8.91 -16.65 -5.96
CA ILE A 99 7.47 -16.44 -5.93
C ILE A 99 7.13 -15.41 -6.99
N ASN A 100 6.12 -15.72 -7.80
CA ASN A 100 5.62 -14.93 -8.93
C ASN A 100 4.48 -13.98 -8.52
N GLU A 101 4.53 -13.50 -7.28
CA GLU A 101 3.63 -12.53 -6.71
C GLU A 101 4.46 -11.62 -5.82
N ASN A 102 4.28 -10.31 -5.95
CA ASN A 102 4.86 -9.37 -5.01
C ASN A 102 4.05 -8.08 -4.92
N HIS A 103 3.90 -7.60 -3.69
CA HIS A 103 3.36 -6.30 -3.34
C HIS A 103 3.78 -5.99 -1.89
N LEU A 104 3.64 -4.74 -1.44
CA LEU A 104 4.22 -4.32 -0.16
C LEU A 104 3.67 -5.12 1.05
N GLY A 105 2.36 -5.38 1.08
CA GLY A 105 1.73 -6.19 2.13
C GLY A 105 2.27 -7.62 2.15
N TYR A 106 2.50 -8.20 0.98
CA TYR A 106 3.12 -9.52 0.85
C TYR A 106 4.56 -9.52 1.38
N GLU A 107 5.36 -8.53 0.97
CA GLU A 107 6.77 -8.42 1.34
C GLU A 107 6.98 -8.27 2.86
N LEU A 108 6.08 -7.54 3.54
CA LEU A 108 6.20 -7.26 4.97
C LEU A 108 5.55 -8.30 5.87
N LEU A 109 4.47 -8.93 5.42
CA LEU A 109 3.63 -9.77 6.29
C LEU A 109 3.69 -11.25 5.91
N ALA A 110 3.53 -11.57 4.62
CA ALA A 110 3.37 -12.95 4.16
C ALA A 110 4.72 -13.64 3.90
N PHE A 111 5.63 -12.96 3.20
CA PHE A 111 6.90 -13.54 2.79
C PHE A 111 7.80 -13.98 3.96
N PRO A 112 8.00 -13.17 5.02
CA PRO A 112 8.81 -13.58 6.16
C PRO A 112 8.24 -14.82 6.87
N ALA A 113 6.91 -14.94 6.95
CA ALA A 113 6.26 -16.11 7.54
C ALA A 113 6.52 -17.38 6.73
N ILE A 114 6.40 -17.31 5.39
CA ILE A 114 6.70 -18.44 4.50
C ILE A 114 8.18 -18.83 4.60
N LYS A 115 9.08 -17.84 4.48
CA LYS A 115 10.53 -18.07 4.56
C LYS A 115 10.91 -18.76 5.87
N ASN A 116 10.49 -18.19 6.99
CA ASN A 116 10.85 -18.70 8.31
C ASN A 116 10.23 -20.07 8.57
N ALA A 117 8.99 -20.32 8.14
CA ALA A 117 8.37 -21.63 8.27
C ALA A 117 9.13 -22.73 7.51
N VAL A 118 9.56 -22.44 6.27
CA VAL A 118 10.36 -23.38 5.48
C VAL A 118 11.74 -23.59 6.12
N ALA A 119 12.38 -22.51 6.58
CA ALA A 119 13.65 -22.59 7.30
C ALA A 119 13.54 -23.42 8.59
N ASP A 120 12.48 -23.22 9.39
CA ASP A 120 12.21 -23.99 10.61
C ASP A 120 12.10 -25.49 10.27
N ILE A 121 11.29 -25.86 9.26
CA ILE A 121 11.15 -27.26 8.82
C ILE A 121 12.50 -27.85 8.39
N MET A 122 13.30 -27.10 7.62
CA MET A 122 14.61 -27.58 7.15
C MET A 122 15.62 -27.79 8.28
N LEU A 123 15.53 -26.99 9.35
CA LEU A 123 16.39 -27.09 10.52
C LEU A 123 15.87 -28.09 11.56
N GLY A 124 14.66 -28.65 11.37
CA GLY A 124 14.01 -29.53 12.33
C GLY A 124 13.47 -28.78 13.56
N GLU A 125 13.30 -27.47 13.45
CA GLU A 125 12.76 -26.60 14.49
C GLU A 125 11.22 -26.57 14.43
N PRO A 126 10.52 -26.29 15.54
CA PRO A 126 9.08 -26.15 15.53
C PRO A 126 8.68 -24.93 14.68
N VAL A 127 7.78 -25.15 13.72
CA VAL A 127 7.27 -24.08 12.85
C VAL A 127 6.60 -23.01 13.69
N ARG A 128 7.19 -21.82 13.71
CA ARG A 128 6.61 -20.68 14.41
C ARG A 128 5.36 -20.22 13.67
N GLN A 129 4.21 -20.36 14.32
CA GLN A 129 2.98 -19.76 13.81
C GLN A 129 3.06 -18.25 14.04
N VAL A 130 3.39 -17.51 13.00
CA VAL A 130 3.23 -16.07 12.99
C VAL A 130 1.74 -15.80 12.82
N ALA A 131 1.09 -15.23 13.84
CA ALA A 131 -0.28 -14.74 13.71
C ALA A 131 -0.29 -13.66 12.62
N SER A 132 -0.73 -14.03 11.42
CA SER A 132 -0.85 -13.13 10.29
C SER A 132 -2.33 -12.91 9.97
N MET A 133 -2.67 -11.68 9.62
CA MET A 133 -3.97 -11.42 9.01
C MET A 133 -3.98 -12.14 7.65
N PRO A 134 -5.02 -12.93 7.32
CA PRO A 134 -5.14 -13.49 5.98
C PRO A 134 -5.09 -12.35 4.96
N MET A 135 -4.18 -12.44 3.99
CA MET A 135 -4.05 -11.40 2.95
C MET A 135 -5.35 -11.21 2.17
N THR A 136 -6.19 -12.25 2.09
CA THR A 136 -7.55 -12.19 1.55
C THR A 136 -8.45 -11.24 2.36
N LEU A 137 -8.38 -11.27 3.69
CA LEU A 137 -9.15 -10.36 4.54
C LEU A 137 -8.68 -8.91 4.33
N PHE A 138 -7.37 -8.69 4.27
CA PHE A 138 -6.82 -7.36 3.96
C PHE A 138 -7.38 -6.84 2.63
N GLY A 139 -7.38 -7.68 1.58
CA GLY A 139 -7.96 -7.33 0.27
C GLY A 139 -9.44 -6.99 0.35
N TYR A 140 -10.25 -7.76 1.09
CA TYR A 140 -11.68 -7.45 1.28
C TYR A 140 -11.91 -6.15 2.05
N VAL A 141 -11.10 -5.84 3.05
CA VAL A 141 -11.17 -4.58 3.79
C VAL A 141 -10.81 -3.40 2.87
N ALA A 142 -9.75 -3.53 2.08
CA ALA A 142 -9.35 -2.52 1.10
C ALA A 142 -10.46 -2.29 0.06
N LEU A 143 -11.05 -3.36 -0.47
CA LEU A 143 -12.17 -3.30 -1.41
C LEU A 143 -13.41 -2.63 -0.79
N ALA A 144 -13.77 -3.00 0.44
CA ALA A 144 -14.88 -2.37 1.14
C ALA A 144 -14.64 -0.87 1.34
N LEU A 145 -13.42 -0.48 1.72
CA LEU A 145 -13.03 0.92 1.88
C LEU A 145 -13.10 1.68 0.55
N LEU A 146 -12.62 1.07 -0.54
CA LEU A 146 -12.72 1.62 -1.90
C LEU A 146 -14.18 1.88 -2.30
N ILE A 147 -15.06 0.91 -2.06
CA ILE A 147 -16.50 1.04 -2.35
C ILE A 147 -17.11 2.18 -1.51
N VAL A 148 -16.80 2.25 -0.22
CA VAL A 148 -17.30 3.31 0.67
C VAL A 148 -16.83 4.67 0.18
N VAL A 149 -15.54 4.83 -0.15
CA VAL A 149 -14.98 6.09 -0.66
C VAL A 149 -15.63 6.47 -1.98
N ALA A 150 -15.71 5.55 -2.95
CA ALA A 150 -16.36 5.80 -4.23
C ALA A 150 -17.84 6.21 -4.05
N TRP A 151 -18.57 5.52 -3.18
CA TRP A 151 -19.95 5.84 -2.83
C TRP A 151 -20.08 7.22 -2.20
N THR A 152 -19.21 7.58 -1.24
CA THR A 152 -19.27 8.91 -0.61
C THR A 152 -18.99 10.02 -1.61
N GLN A 153 -18.05 9.81 -2.55
CA GLN A 153 -17.77 10.79 -3.59
C GLN A 153 -18.98 10.95 -4.53
N ALA A 154 -19.59 9.84 -4.97
CA ALA A 154 -20.77 9.84 -5.84
C ALA A 154 -22.00 10.45 -5.15
N ALA A 155 -22.31 10.04 -3.92
CA ALA A 155 -23.40 10.59 -3.13
C ALA A 155 -23.18 12.09 -2.82
N GLY A 156 -21.93 12.50 -2.62
CA GLY A 156 -21.55 13.89 -2.52
C GLY A 156 -22.00 14.70 -3.74
N ILE A 157 -21.79 14.17 -4.95
CA ILE A 157 -22.10 14.88 -6.21
C ILE A 157 -23.59 15.12 -6.32
N VAL A 158 -24.40 14.11 -6.00
CA VAL A 158 -25.86 14.25 -5.94
C VAL A 158 -26.28 15.32 -4.92
N LYS A 159 -25.62 15.35 -3.75
CA LYS A 159 -25.88 16.34 -2.70
C LYS A 159 -25.46 17.77 -3.06
N LEU A 160 -24.61 17.97 -4.07
CA LEU A 160 -24.21 19.31 -4.54
C LEU A 160 -25.40 20.11 -5.10
N ARG A 161 -26.41 19.43 -5.65
CA ARG A 161 -27.63 20.05 -6.17
C ARG A 161 -28.32 20.96 -5.14
N ASN A 162 -28.42 20.49 -3.89
CA ASN A 162 -29.07 21.23 -2.80
C ASN A 162 -28.05 21.85 -1.83
N TRP A 163 -26.77 21.90 -2.21
CA TRP A 163 -25.72 22.49 -1.37
C TRP A 163 -25.81 24.02 -1.25
N PRO A 164 -26.17 24.81 -2.28
CA PRO A 164 -26.27 26.26 -2.17
C PRO A 164 -27.21 26.72 -1.03
N GLU A 165 -28.36 26.05 -0.89
CA GLU A 165 -29.32 26.32 0.19
C GLU A 165 -28.72 26.05 1.57
N ARG A 166 -28.02 24.91 1.71
CA ARG A 166 -27.37 24.52 2.96
C ARG A 166 -26.24 25.48 3.31
N TYR A 167 -25.47 25.95 2.32
CA TYR A 167 -24.35 26.86 2.51
C TYR A 167 -24.78 28.19 3.16
N ILE A 168 -25.91 28.75 2.73
CA ILE A 168 -26.40 30.03 3.25
C ILE A 168 -26.90 29.88 4.70
N ALA A 169 -27.47 28.72 5.04
CA ALA A 169 -27.89 28.42 6.41
C ALA A 169 -26.71 28.16 7.38
N MET A 170 -25.48 27.96 6.89
CA MET A 170 -24.31 27.71 7.73
C MET A 170 -23.73 29.00 8.34
N PRO A 171 -23.17 28.94 9.56
CA PRO A 171 -22.40 30.05 10.13
C PRO A 171 -21.08 30.26 9.35
N PRO A 172 -20.48 31.48 9.39
CA PRO A 172 -19.34 31.84 8.55
C PRO A 172 -18.13 30.88 8.65
N GLY A 173 -17.71 30.51 9.86
CA GLY A 173 -16.58 29.58 10.04
C GLY A 173 -16.83 28.20 9.43
N ARG A 174 -18.08 27.71 9.48
CA ARG A 174 -18.46 26.43 8.90
C ARG A 174 -18.50 26.46 7.38
N ARG A 175 -18.84 27.60 6.78
CA ARG A 175 -18.79 27.80 5.32
C ARG A 175 -17.37 27.69 4.79
N VAL A 176 -16.41 28.34 5.46
CA VAL A 176 -14.99 28.29 5.08
C VAL A 176 -14.47 26.86 5.17
N TRP A 177 -14.71 26.18 6.30
CA TRP A 177 -14.29 24.80 6.50
C TRP A 177 -14.89 23.80 5.51
N ASP A 178 -16.20 23.92 5.21
CA ASP A 178 -16.89 22.98 4.31
C ASP A 178 -16.33 23.00 2.88
N VAL A 179 -15.76 24.12 2.46
CA VAL A 179 -15.08 24.27 1.17
C VAL A 179 -13.59 23.93 1.30
N SER A 180 -12.88 24.49 2.27
CA SER A 180 -11.41 24.38 2.37
C SER A 180 -10.93 22.95 2.62
N ARG A 181 -11.69 22.15 3.39
CA ARG A 181 -11.31 20.76 3.70
C ARG A 181 -11.09 19.90 2.45
N HIS A 182 -11.78 20.19 1.36
CA HIS A 182 -11.67 19.45 0.09
C HIS A 182 -10.36 19.73 -0.66
N PHE A 183 -9.58 20.71 -0.21
CA PHE A 183 -8.23 20.99 -0.70
C PHE A 183 -7.18 20.60 0.34
N VAL A 184 -7.48 20.86 1.62
CA VAL A 184 -6.56 20.56 2.73
C VAL A 184 -6.41 19.05 2.93
N ILE A 185 -7.49 18.28 2.93
CA ILE A 185 -7.43 16.83 3.18
C ILE A 185 -6.60 16.11 2.12
N PRO A 186 -6.85 16.28 0.80
CA PRO A 186 -6.01 15.68 -0.23
C PRO A 186 -4.55 16.12 -0.16
N ALA A 187 -4.28 17.40 0.09
CA ALA A 187 -2.92 17.92 0.21
C ALA A 187 -2.16 17.28 1.38
N VAL A 188 -2.82 17.14 2.55
CA VAL A 188 -2.25 16.48 3.72
C VAL A 188 -2.04 14.99 3.44
N ILE A 189 -2.99 14.29 2.81
CA ILE A 189 -2.86 12.87 2.45
C ILE A 189 -1.62 12.68 1.55
N LEU A 190 -1.50 13.46 0.48
CA LEU A 190 -0.37 13.35 -0.45
C LEU A 190 0.95 13.69 0.23
N MET A 191 0.99 14.74 1.06
CA MET A 191 2.18 15.11 1.82
C MET A 191 2.59 14.00 2.79
N VAL A 192 1.64 13.43 3.54
CA VAL A 192 1.90 12.35 4.50
C VAL A 192 2.38 11.10 3.77
N ILE A 193 1.73 10.71 2.67
CA ILE A 193 2.16 9.57 1.86
C ILE A 193 3.59 9.77 1.38
N SER A 194 3.92 10.94 0.81
CA SER A 194 5.27 11.21 0.32
C SER A 194 6.32 11.25 1.43
N MET A 195 6.01 11.87 2.58
CA MET A 195 6.96 12.03 3.67
C MET A 195 7.18 10.72 4.45
N VAL A 196 6.09 10.01 4.77
CA VAL A 196 6.15 8.80 5.58
C VAL A 196 6.65 7.62 4.76
N ALA A 197 6.31 7.54 3.46
CA ALA A 197 6.72 6.39 2.67
C ALA A 197 8.23 6.33 2.44
N GLU A 198 8.92 7.46 2.23
CA GLU A 198 10.39 7.46 2.06
C GLU A 198 11.11 7.00 3.32
N ASP A 199 10.73 7.57 4.46
CA ASP A 199 11.33 7.22 5.76
C ASP A 199 11.02 5.76 6.12
N TRP A 200 9.78 5.32 5.91
CA TRP A 200 9.40 3.96 6.28
C TRP A 200 9.95 2.90 5.32
N LEU A 201 10.09 3.19 4.03
CA LEU A 201 10.69 2.27 3.06
C LEU A 201 12.22 2.31 3.07
N GLN A 202 12.83 3.33 3.71
CA GLN A 202 14.28 3.58 3.69
C GLN A 202 14.83 3.62 2.25
N ARG A 203 14.00 4.07 1.29
CA ARG A 203 14.24 4.09 -0.15
C ARG A 203 13.46 5.24 -0.78
N GLY A 204 13.90 5.68 -1.96
CA GLY A 204 13.20 6.74 -2.69
C GLY A 204 11.75 6.38 -3.01
N PHE A 205 10.84 7.31 -2.81
CA PHE A 205 9.42 7.14 -3.11
C PHE A 205 9.06 7.77 -4.44
N THR A 206 8.29 7.04 -5.24
CA THR A 206 7.59 7.63 -6.40
C THR A 206 6.15 7.16 -6.40
N PHE A 207 5.24 8.00 -6.88
CA PHE A 207 3.85 7.59 -7.08
C PHE A 207 3.73 6.39 -8.03
N TYR A 208 4.64 6.26 -9.00
CA TYR A 208 4.71 5.07 -9.85
C TYR A 208 5.00 3.81 -9.03
N TYR A 209 6.04 3.83 -8.20
CA TYR A 209 6.38 2.72 -7.32
C TYR A 209 5.22 2.37 -6.37
N ALA A 210 4.57 3.39 -5.79
CA ALA A 210 3.42 3.20 -4.92
C ALA A 210 2.22 2.56 -5.66
N MET A 211 1.92 3.01 -6.87
CA MET A 211 0.84 2.43 -7.69
C MET A 211 1.10 0.97 -8.02
N VAL A 212 2.36 0.58 -8.13
CA VAL A 212 2.75 -0.79 -8.46
C VAL A 212 2.81 -1.68 -7.23
N MET A 213 3.33 -1.20 -6.10
CA MET A 213 3.52 -2.00 -4.89
C MET A 213 2.31 -1.99 -3.94
N VAL A 214 1.47 -0.97 -4.00
CA VAL A 214 0.23 -0.82 -3.20
C VAL A 214 -0.91 -0.23 -4.02
N PRO A 215 -1.30 -0.88 -5.14
CA PRO A 215 -2.33 -0.35 -6.03
C PRO A 215 -3.65 -0.05 -5.31
N ASP A 216 -4.11 -0.91 -4.41
CA ASP A 216 -5.39 -0.75 -3.72
C ASP A 216 -5.42 0.54 -2.88
N MET A 217 -4.36 0.78 -2.10
CA MET A 217 -4.27 1.98 -1.24
C MET A 217 -4.15 3.24 -2.09
N MET A 218 -3.44 3.17 -3.22
CA MET A 218 -3.33 4.30 -4.13
C MET A 218 -4.63 4.60 -4.85
N LEU A 219 -5.39 3.58 -5.27
CA LEU A 219 -6.72 3.78 -5.86
C LEU A 219 -7.67 4.45 -4.87
N ILE A 220 -7.68 4.03 -3.61
CA ILE A 220 -8.48 4.65 -2.56
C ILE A 220 -8.09 6.12 -2.36
N ALA A 221 -6.79 6.40 -2.22
CA ALA A 221 -6.28 7.75 -2.03
C ALA A 221 -6.58 8.65 -3.23
N LEU A 222 -6.41 8.14 -4.45
CA LEU A 222 -6.67 8.86 -5.70
C LEU A 222 -8.15 9.16 -5.90
N ILE A 223 -9.04 8.18 -5.75
CA ILE A 223 -10.49 8.39 -5.90
C ILE A 223 -11.00 9.36 -4.84
N GLY A 224 -10.55 9.20 -3.59
CA GLY A 224 -10.87 10.13 -2.51
C GLY A 224 -10.42 11.55 -2.84
N SER A 225 -9.13 11.72 -3.16
CA SER A 225 -8.51 13.02 -3.43
C SER A 225 -9.10 13.71 -4.65
N LEU A 226 -9.26 13.00 -5.78
CA LEU A 226 -9.85 13.55 -6.99
C LEU A 226 -11.31 13.95 -6.76
N GLY A 227 -12.08 13.08 -6.08
CA GLY A 227 -13.45 13.42 -5.72
C GLY A 227 -13.50 14.67 -4.84
N ASP A 228 -12.61 14.80 -3.86
CA ASP A 228 -12.54 15.98 -3.00
C ASP A 228 -12.22 17.24 -3.81
N LEU A 229 -11.23 17.19 -4.71
CA LEU A 229 -10.91 18.33 -5.56
C LEU A 229 -12.09 18.73 -6.45
N VAL A 230 -12.86 17.77 -6.99
CA VAL A 230 -14.10 18.05 -7.73
C VAL A 230 -15.13 18.73 -6.83
N HIS A 231 -15.37 18.18 -5.63
CA HIS A 231 -16.29 18.76 -4.63
C HIS A 231 -15.90 20.18 -4.26
N GLY A 232 -14.65 20.39 -3.89
CA GLY A 232 -14.10 21.69 -3.51
C GLY A 232 -14.22 22.71 -4.64
N THR A 233 -13.85 22.33 -5.87
CA THR A 233 -13.90 23.22 -7.04
C THR A 233 -15.32 23.63 -7.38
N VAL A 234 -16.28 22.69 -7.40
CA VAL A 234 -17.68 23.00 -7.68
C VAL A 234 -18.27 23.90 -6.60
N LYS A 235 -18.01 23.59 -5.32
CA LYS A 235 -18.47 24.42 -4.20
C LYS A 235 -17.88 25.83 -4.26
N PHE A 236 -16.57 25.95 -4.47
CA PHE A 236 -15.89 27.23 -4.61
C PHE A 236 -16.49 28.05 -5.74
N TRP A 237 -16.71 27.44 -6.91
CA TRP A 237 -17.31 28.11 -8.05
C TRP A 237 -18.76 28.56 -7.79
N ILE A 238 -19.59 27.75 -7.13
CA ILE A 238 -20.96 28.13 -6.74
C ILE A 238 -20.96 29.37 -5.82
N VAL A 239 -19.99 29.46 -4.91
CA VAL A 239 -19.84 30.59 -3.99
C VAL A 239 -19.41 31.85 -4.75
N VAL A 240 -18.34 31.76 -5.53
CA VAL A 240 -17.75 32.91 -6.25
C VAL A 240 -18.68 33.43 -7.36
N SER A 241 -19.44 32.56 -8.02
CA SER A 241 -20.40 32.94 -9.07
C SER A 241 -21.68 33.61 -8.54
N GLY A 242 -21.84 33.75 -7.22
CA GLY A 242 -23.05 34.29 -6.58
C GLY A 242 -24.29 33.40 -6.75
N ARG A 243 -24.14 32.18 -7.31
CA ARG A 243 -25.24 31.22 -7.49
C ARG A 243 -25.86 30.80 -6.16
N ALA A 244 -25.06 30.76 -5.10
CA ALA A 244 -25.57 30.59 -3.74
C ALA A 244 -26.57 31.69 -3.38
N ALA A 245 -26.20 32.96 -3.50
CA ALA A 245 -27.08 34.08 -3.19
C ALA A 245 -28.37 34.08 -4.05
N LYS A 246 -28.26 33.81 -5.36
CA LYS A 246 -29.43 33.72 -6.26
C LYS A 246 -30.42 32.61 -5.85
N ALA A 247 -29.92 31.48 -5.37
CA ALA A 247 -30.75 30.38 -4.87
C ALA A 247 -31.50 30.74 -3.58
N ALA A 248 -30.94 31.59 -2.71
CA ALA A 248 -31.67 32.11 -1.54
C ALA A 248 -32.81 33.04 -1.97
N THR A 249 -32.53 34.00 -2.86
CA THR A 249 -33.52 35.02 -3.28
C THR A 249 -34.71 34.40 -4.01
N GLN A 250 -34.49 33.40 -4.88
CA GLN A 250 -35.58 32.71 -5.58
C GLN A 250 -36.56 32.00 -4.64
N ARG A 251 -36.10 31.58 -3.46
CA ARG A 251 -36.92 30.88 -2.46
C ARG A 251 -37.75 31.83 -1.60
N GLU A 252 -37.23 33.01 -1.28
CA GLU A 252 -38.00 34.07 -0.61
C GLU A 252 -39.14 34.59 -1.50
N THR A 253 -38.95 34.57 -2.82
CA THR A 253 -39.98 34.96 -3.80
C THR A 253 -41.01 33.87 -4.15
N GLN A 254 -40.84 32.63 -3.69
CA GLN A 254 -41.84 31.56 -3.84
C GLN A 254 -42.67 31.44 -2.55
N PRO A 255 -43.91 31.99 -2.49
CA PRO A 255 -44.77 31.82 -1.32
C PRO A 255 -45.09 30.34 -1.12
N ALA A 256 -45.20 29.91 0.14
CA ALA A 256 -45.53 28.55 0.55
C ALA A 256 -46.96 28.14 0.10
N VAL A 257 -47.15 27.77 -1.16
CA VAL A 257 -48.46 27.37 -1.71
C VAL A 257 -48.92 25.98 -1.20
N ASN A 258 -48.07 25.21 -0.49
CA ASN A 258 -48.35 23.81 -0.17
C ASN A 258 -48.63 23.46 1.31
N GLN A 259 -49.03 24.40 2.17
CA GLN A 259 -49.40 24.07 3.57
C GLN A 259 -50.90 24.16 3.91
N THR A 260 -51.76 24.69 3.04
CA THR A 260 -53.19 24.90 3.36
C THR A 260 -54.14 23.77 2.96
N TRP A 261 -53.73 22.75 2.21
CA TRP A 261 -54.65 21.69 1.71
C TRP A 261 -54.87 20.48 2.63
N ARG A 262 -54.25 20.41 3.82
CA ARG A 262 -54.37 19.25 4.75
C ARG A 262 -55.35 19.42 5.91
N ARG A 263 -56.08 20.53 6.04
CA ARG A 263 -56.95 20.78 7.21
C ARG A 263 -58.47 20.67 7.02
N THR A 264 -58.96 20.28 5.84
CA THR A 264 -60.41 20.09 5.62
C THR A 264 -60.72 18.70 5.07
N ARG A 265 -60.78 17.70 5.95
CA ARG A 265 -61.63 16.52 5.74
C ARG A 265 -62.75 16.55 6.78
N PRO A 266 -64.04 16.53 6.39
CA PRO A 266 -65.14 16.44 7.34
C PRO A 266 -65.11 15.06 8.02
N ARG A 267 -65.36 15.03 9.34
CA ARG A 267 -65.65 13.80 10.09
C ARG A 267 -66.98 13.23 9.59
N SER A 268 -66.96 12.03 9.00
CA SER A 268 -68.16 11.26 8.70
C SER A 268 -68.85 10.86 10.01
N HIS A 269 -70.12 11.24 10.16
CA HIS A 269 -71.02 10.75 11.20
C HIS A 269 -71.26 9.25 11.04
N SER A 270 -71.20 8.54 12.16
CA SER A 270 -71.78 7.21 12.36
C SER A 270 -73.30 7.34 12.52
N GLY A 271 -74.06 6.54 11.77
CA GLY A 271 -75.51 6.49 11.87
C GLY A 271 -76.07 5.22 11.23
N GLN A 272 -76.42 4.28 12.11
CA GLN A 272 -77.28 3.09 11.96
C GLN A 272 -76.75 1.89 11.18
#